data_AF-A0A9E1U5M4-F1
#
_entry.id   AF-A0A9E1U5M4-F1
#
_cell.length_a   1.000
_cell.length_b   1.000
_cell.length_c   1.000
_cell.angle_alpha   90.00
_cell.angle_beta   90.00
_cell.angle_gamma   90.00
#
_symmetry.space_group_name_H-M   'P 1'
#
loop_
_entity.id
_entity.type
_entity.pdbx_description
1 polymer ?
#
loop_
_entity_poly.entity_id
_entity_poly.type
_entity_poly.pdbx_seq_one_letter_code
_entity_poly.pdbx_strand_id
1 'polypeptide(L)'
;MPKPNLSAHPTEVVKPHDFDQFWQEIMEEVDSIPLNASIELNPLRSSEEVEVFDVKYDSLDGLRIAGWYCLPRERTKTLPARVFYPGYISEPTLPKSHAAQGYATFGAAPRGKLRSNSAFNPG
;
A
#
# COMPACT_ATOMS: atom_id res chain seq x y z
N MET A 1 32.32 16.81 -10.99
CA MET A 1 32.63 15.41 -11.31
C MET A 1 31.79 14.98 -12.51
N PRO A 2 32.33 14.24 -13.49
CA PRO A 2 31.55 13.71 -14.60
C PRO A 2 30.52 12.69 -14.09
N LYS A 3 29.33 12.65 -14.71
CA LYS A 3 28.29 11.66 -14.37
C LYS A 3 28.80 10.26 -14.77
N PRO A 4 28.78 9.26 -13.88
CA PRO A 4 29.17 7.91 -14.24
C PRO A 4 28.23 7.35 -15.31
N ASN A 5 28.79 6.58 -16.25
CA ASN A 5 28.02 5.90 -17.27
C ASN A 5 27.41 4.61 -16.68
N LEU A 6 26.15 4.65 -16.25
CA LEU A 6 25.48 3.52 -15.60
C LEU A 6 25.40 2.26 -16.48
N SER A 7 25.38 2.40 -17.81
CA SER A 7 25.37 1.24 -18.72
C SER A 7 26.68 0.45 -18.72
N ALA A 8 27.76 1.01 -18.17
CA ALA A 8 29.05 0.34 -18.02
C ALA A 8 29.16 -0.54 -16.75
N HIS A 9 28.11 -0.57 -15.91
CA HIS A 9 28.09 -1.30 -14.64
C HIS A 9 26.93 -2.30 -14.58
N PRO A 10 26.98 -3.40 -15.35
CA PRO A 10 25.97 -4.45 -15.26
C PRO A 10 26.09 -5.20 -13.93
N THR A 11 24.96 -5.58 -13.35
CA THR A 11 24.89 -6.45 -12.17
C THR A 11 24.38 -7.82 -12.61
N GLU A 12 25.04 -8.88 -12.15
CA GLU A 12 24.57 -10.25 -12.30
C GLU A 12 24.07 -10.76 -10.93
N VAL A 13 22.94 -11.45 -10.93
CA VAL A 13 22.35 -12.05 -9.73
C VAL A 13 21.96 -13.48 -10.07
N VAL A 14 22.34 -14.42 -9.20
CA VAL A 14 21.92 -15.82 -9.32
C VAL A 14 20.59 -15.97 -8.59
N LYS A 15 19.54 -16.33 -9.34
CA LYS A 15 18.24 -16.68 -8.77
C LYS A 15 18.38 -18.00 -7.99
N PRO A 16 17.98 -18.07 -6.71
CA PRO A 16 17.91 -19.32 -5.98
C PRO A 16 17.05 -20.37 -6.72
N HIS A 17 17.41 -21.65 -6.62
CA HIS A 17 16.73 -22.73 -7.34
C HIS A 17 15.24 -22.86 -6.99
N ASP A 18 14.87 -22.46 -5.79
CA ASP A 18 13.53 -22.55 -5.19
C ASP A 18 12.75 -21.22 -5.23
N PHE A 19 13.29 -20.16 -5.84
CA PHE A 19 12.69 -18.82 -5.80
C PHE A 19 11.23 -18.82 -6.27
N ASP A 20 10.92 -19.50 -7.38
CA ASP A 20 9.55 -19.54 -7.92
C ASP A 20 8.62 -20.33 -7.00
N GLN A 21 9.10 -21.45 -6.46
CA GLN A 21 8.35 -22.27 -5.51
C GLN A 21 8.04 -21.47 -4.24
N PHE A 22 9.03 -20.78 -3.67
CA PHE A 22 8.85 -19.93 -2.49
C PHE A 22 7.73 -18.90 -2.69
N TRP A 23 7.75 -18.17 -3.81
CA TRP A 23 6.70 -17.17 -4.07
C TRP A 23 5.34 -17.79 -4.35
N GLN A 24 5.31 -18.94 -5.03
CA GLN A 24 4.06 -19.65 -5.27
C GLN A 24 3.41 -20.06 -3.94
N GLU A 25 4.15 -20.68 -3.04
CA GLU A 25 3.66 -21.10 -1.72
C GLU A 25 3.12 -19.92 -0.92
N ILE A 26 3.83 -18.79 -0.89
CA ILE A 26 3.36 -17.57 -0.20
C ILE A 26 2.08 -17.01 -0.85
N MET A 27 1.98 -17.00 -2.18
CA MET A 27 0.78 -16.52 -2.87
C MET A 27 -0.44 -17.42 -2.60
N GLU A 28 -0.25 -18.75 -2.60
CA GLU A 28 -1.30 -19.71 -2.25
C GLU A 28 -1.78 -19.52 -0.80
N GLU A 29 -0.87 -19.27 0.14
CA GLU A 29 -1.21 -18.94 1.52
C GLU A 29 -2.04 -17.64 1.59
N VAL A 30 -1.61 -16.57 0.93
CA VAL A 30 -2.33 -15.29 0.94
C VAL A 30 -3.70 -15.39 0.29
N ASP A 31 -3.84 -16.14 -0.80
CA ASP A 31 -5.12 -16.35 -1.49
C ASP A 31 -6.14 -17.10 -0.60
N SER A 32 -5.66 -17.91 0.35
CA SER A 32 -6.53 -18.60 1.32
C SER A 32 -7.05 -17.68 2.44
N ILE A 33 -6.42 -16.52 2.64
CA ILE A 33 -6.79 -15.56 3.69
C ILE A 33 -7.93 -14.66 3.18
N PRO A 34 -9.12 -14.68 3.81
CA PRO A 34 -10.18 -13.76 3.44
C PRO A 34 -9.76 -12.32 3.73
N LEU A 35 -9.86 -11.43 2.74
CA LEU A 35 -9.41 -10.04 2.87
C LEU A 35 -10.08 -9.29 4.03
N ASN A 36 -11.34 -9.62 4.34
CA ASN A 36 -12.14 -9.03 5.43
C ASN A 36 -12.01 -7.50 5.52
N ALA A 37 -12.04 -6.80 4.38
CA ALA A 37 -11.78 -5.37 4.32
C ALA A 37 -12.87 -4.57 5.04
N SER A 38 -12.47 -3.69 5.95
CA SER A 38 -13.35 -2.66 6.55
C SER A 38 -12.93 -1.29 6.02
N ILE A 39 -13.89 -0.52 5.51
CA ILE A 39 -13.67 0.80 4.92
C ILE A 39 -14.64 1.77 5.58
N GLU A 40 -14.13 2.68 6.41
CA GLU A 40 -14.92 3.59 7.23
C GLU A 40 -14.61 5.03 6.85
N LEU A 41 -15.62 5.84 6.55
CA LEU A 41 -15.42 7.26 6.24
C LEU A 41 -14.84 7.96 7.47
N ASN A 42 -13.82 8.79 7.24
CA ASN A 42 -13.22 9.66 8.25
C ASN A 42 -13.59 11.14 7.95
N PRO A 43 -14.63 11.69 8.59
CA PRO A 43 -15.05 13.06 8.33
C PRO A 43 -13.98 14.09 8.67
N LEU A 44 -13.15 13.84 9.70
CA LEU A 44 -12.11 14.76 10.16
C LEU A 44 -10.94 14.90 9.18
N ARG A 45 -10.69 13.87 8.35
CA ARG A 45 -9.63 13.89 7.33
C ARG A 45 -10.13 14.26 5.93
N SER A 46 -11.44 14.18 5.73
CA SER A 46 -12.14 14.51 4.48
C SER A 46 -12.23 16.02 4.26
N SER A 47 -12.51 16.42 3.02
CA SER A 47 -12.82 17.78 2.61
C SER A 47 -14.08 17.79 1.72
N GLU A 48 -14.42 18.97 1.19
CA GLU A 48 -15.50 19.11 0.20
C GLU A 48 -15.18 18.33 -1.08
N GLU A 49 -13.91 18.35 -1.51
CA GLU A 49 -13.47 17.73 -2.77
C GLU A 49 -13.11 16.25 -2.64
N VAL A 50 -12.65 15.80 -1.46
CA VAL A 50 -12.08 14.46 -1.26
C VAL A 50 -12.65 13.79 -0.01
N GLU A 51 -13.16 12.59 -0.18
CA GLU A 51 -13.51 11.67 0.91
C GLU A 51 -12.29 10.85 1.30
N VAL A 52 -12.05 10.74 2.60
CA VAL A 52 -10.97 9.91 3.17
C VAL A 52 -11.59 8.81 4.01
N PHE A 53 -11.11 7.59 3.83
CA PHE A 53 -11.55 6.41 4.56
C PHE A 53 -10.38 5.78 5.32
N ASP A 54 -10.67 5.39 6.55
CA ASP A 54 -9.88 4.43 7.31
C ASP A 54 -10.11 3.04 6.73
N VAL A 55 -9.04 2.38 6.27
CA VAL A 55 -9.11 1.00 5.76
C VAL A 55 -8.40 0.06 6.70
N LYS A 56 -8.95 -1.14 6.89
CA LYS A 56 -8.22 -2.30 7.45
C LYS A 56 -8.53 -3.56 6.66
N TYR A 57 -7.57 -4.48 6.54
CA TYR A 57 -7.73 -5.77 5.87
C TYR A 57 -6.80 -6.83 6.47
N ASP A 58 -7.17 -8.11 6.36
CA ASP A 58 -6.36 -9.22 6.84
C ASP A 58 -5.29 -9.59 5.78
N SER A 59 -4.10 -9.94 6.24
CA SER A 59 -2.91 -10.22 5.43
C SER A 59 -2.17 -11.45 5.98
N LEU A 60 -1.09 -11.85 5.30
CA LEU A 60 -0.19 -12.94 5.68
C LEU A 60 0.15 -12.91 7.19
N ASP A 61 0.33 -14.06 7.81
CA ASP A 61 0.55 -14.23 9.27
C ASP A 61 -0.63 -13.77 10.16
N GLY A 62 -1.84 -13.66 9.60
CA GLY A 62 -3.03 -13.20 10.34
C GLY A 62 -2.95 -11.75 10.79
N LEU A 63 -2.09 -10.93 10.17
CA LEU A 63 -1.94 -9.52 10.51
C LEU A 63 -3.01 -8.68 9.86
N ARG A 64 -3.63 -7.79 10.65
CA ARG A 64 -4.57 -6.80 10.14
C ARG A 64 -3.84 -5.51 9.80
N ILE A 65 -3.79 -5.19 8.51
CA ILE A 65 -3.09 -4.03 7.96
C ILE A 65 -4.06 -2.88 7.80
N ALA A 66 -3.64 -1.68 8.18
CA ALA A 66 -4.40 -0.46 7.97
C ALA A 66 -3.93 0.31 6.73
N GLY A 67 -4.74 1.26 6.30
CA GLY A 67 -4.36 2.21 5.26
C GLY A 67 -5.30 3.39 5.19
N TRP A 68 -4.97 4.29 4.28
CA TRP A 68 -5.82 5.43 3.92
C TRP A 68 -6.33 5.26 2.51
N TYR A 69 -7.64 5.30 2.32
CA TYR A 69 -8.24 5.32 1.00
C TYR A 69 -8.85 6.68 0.73
N CYS A 70 -8.50 7.32 -0.38
CA CYS A 70 -9.01 8.64 -0.74
C CYS A 70 -9.72 8.57 -2.08
N LEU A 71 -10.87 9.21 -2.16
CA LEU A 71 -11.68 9.31 -3.37
C LEU A 71 -12.08 10.77 -3.60
N PRO A 72 -12.11 11.27 -4.85
CA PRO A 72 -12.87 12.47 -5.14
C PRO A 72 -14.34 12.24 -4.73
N ARG A 73 -14.96 13.26 -4.12
CA ARG A 73 -16.34 13.16 -3.61
C ARG A 73 -17.32 12.95 -4.76
N GLU A 74 -17.15 13.72 -5.82
CA GLU A 74 -17.91 13.58 -7.06
C GLU A 74 -17.23 12.60 -8.01
N ARG A 75 -17.99 11.58 -8.45
CA ARG A 75 -17.50 10.47 -9.27
C ARG A 75 -18.52 10.19 -10.37
N THR A 76 -18.24 10.65 -11.59
CA THR A 76 -19.13 10.46 -12.75
C THR A 76 -18.77 9.25 -13.61
N LYS A 77 -17.62 8.62 -13.34
CA LYS A 77 -17.10 7.44 -14.04
C LYS A 77 -16.22 6.60 -13.12
N THR A 78 -15.91 5.38 -13.55
CA THR A 78 -14.90 4.54 -12.89
C THR A 78 -13.56 5.26 -12.85
N LEU A 79 -12.90 5.21 -11.70
CA LEU A 79 -11.65 5.91 -11.47
C LEU A 79 -10.45 4.99 -11.75
N PRO A 80 -9.37 5.50 -12.39
CA PRO A 80 -8.08 4.84 -12.32
C PRO A 80 -7.57 4.80 -10.88
N ALA A 81 -6.95 3.69 -10.48
CA ALA A 81 -6.44 3.50 -9.12
C ALA A 81 -4.93 3.75 -9.01
N ARG A 82 -4.47 4.26 -7.88
CA ARG A 82 -3.04 4.37 -7.52
C ARG A 82 -2.80 3.89 -6.10
N VAL A 83 -1.82 3.01 -5.92
CA VAL A 83 -1.36 2.56 -4.60
C VAL A 83 -0.02 3.23 -4.29
N PHE A 84 0.11 3.73 -3.07
CA PHE A 84 1.31 4.39 -2.56
C PHE A 84 1.89 3.57 -1.43
N TYR A 85 3.15 3.18 -1.59
CA TYR A 85 3.96 2.54 -0.57
C TYR A 85 4.96 3.57 -0.02
N PRO A 86 5.05 3.75 1.30
CA PRO A 86 5.96 4.72 1.88
C PRO A 86 7.42 4.22 1.85
N GLY A 87 8.37 5.16 1.94
CA GLY A 87 9.78 4.84 2.12
C GLY A 87 10.09 4.30 3.52
N TYR A 88 11.35 3.89 3.74
CA TYR A 88 11.79 3.33 5.02
C TYR A 88 11.43 4.23 6.22
N ILE A 89 11.02 3.62 7.34
CA ILE A 89 10.55 4.24 8.60
C ILE A 89 9.24 5.06 8.51
N SER A 90 8.79 5.40 7.30
CA SER A 90 7.70 6.35 7.11
C SER A 90 6.31 5.73 7.34
N GLU A 91 5.38 6.59 7.73
CA GLU A 91 3.95 6.27 7.77
C GLU A 91 3.35 6.27 6.35
N PRO A 92 2.28 5.51 6.10
CA PRO A 92 1.56 5.58 4.84
C PRO A 92 1.05 7.00 4.58
N THR A 93 1.19 7.43 3.33
CA THR A 93 0.71 8.75 2.92
C THR A 93 -0.81 8.79 2.88
N LEU A 94 -1.35 10.01 2.91
CA LEU A 94 -2.77 10.28 2.74
C LEU A 94 -2.95 10.99 1.38
N PRO A 95 -3.05 10.24 0.25
CA PRO A 95 -2.83 10.74 -1.11
C PRO A 95 -4.00 11.57 -1.70
N LYS A 96 -4.44 12.61 -0.97
CA LYS A 96 -5.57 13.47 -1.34
C LYS A 96 -5.34 14.27 -2.62
N SER A 97 -4.12 14.73 -2.88
CA SER A 97 -3.79 15.52 -4.08
C SER A 97 -4.04 14.74 -5.37
N HIS A 98 -3.74 13.45 -5.37
CA HIS A 98 -4.04 12.56 -6.49
C HIS A 98 -5.53 12.21 -6.56
N ALA A 99 -6.22 12.08 -5.42
CA ALA A 99 -7.66 11.88 -5.41
C ALA A 99 -8.40 13.07 -6.05
N ALA A 100 -8.00 14.31 -5.72
CA ALA A 100 -8.53 15.53 -6.33
C ALA A 100 -8.28 15.61 -7.86
N GLN A 101 -7.29 14.88 -8.39
CA GLN A 101 -7.02 14.77 -9.82
C GLN A 101 -7.88 13.70 -10.52
N GLY A 102 -8.81 13.06 -9.82
CA GLY A 102 -9.70 12.05 -10.39
C GLY A 102 -9.21 10.60 -10.26
N TYR A 103 -8.33 10.30 -9.29
CA TYR A 103 -7.87 8.93 -9.02
C TYR A 103 -8.54 8.36 -7.77
N ALA A 104 -8.73 7.05 -7.73
CA ALA A 104 -8.90 6.33 -6.47
C ALA A 104 -7.51 6.06 -5.88
N THR A 105 -7.23 6.50 -4.66
CA THR A 105 -5.85 6.41 -4.12
C THR A 105 -5.79 5.69 -2.79
N PHE A 106 -4.83 4.78 -2.65
CA PHE A 106 -4.63 3.98 -1.44
C PHE A 106 -3.21 4.13 -0.91
N GLY A 107 -3.06 4.64 0.31
CA GLY A 107 -1.80 4.62 1.06
C GLY A 107 -1.76 3.38 1.95
N ALA A 108 -0.96 2.38 1.58
CA ALA A 108 -0.85 1.12 2.30
C ALA A 108 0.16 1.23 3.46
N ALA A 109 -0.25 0.90 4.68
CA ALA A 109 0.68 0.87 5.80
C ALA A 109 1.62 -0.33 5.69
N PRO A 110 2.95 -0.13 5.83
CA PRO A 110 3.84 -1.23 6.14
C PRO A 110 3.49 -1.85 7.50
N ARG A 111 3.79 -3.13 7.66
CA ARG A 111 3.70 -3.82 8.96
C ARG A 111 4.52 -3.04 10.01
N GLY A 112 3.95 -2.86 11.18
CA GLY A 112 4.52 -2.07 12.28
C GLY A 112 4.29 -0.56 12.21
N LYS A 113 3.61 -0.06 11.18
CA LYS A 113 3.21 1.35 11.03
C LYS A 113 1.69 1.49 11.02
N LEU A 114 1.17 2.72 11.11
CA LEU A 114 -0.25 3.10 11.15
C LEU A 114 -1.19 1.96 11.62
N ARG A 115 -1.35 1.75 12.93
CA ARG A 115 -2.30 0.76 13.50
C ARG A 115 -2.13 -0.69 12.98
N SER A 116 -1.10 -0.97 12.19
CA SER A 116 -0.72 -2.29 11.65
C SER A 116 0.40 -2.88 12.50
N ASN A 117 0.36 -2.61 13.81
CA ASN A 117 1.46 -2.81 14.75
C ASN A 117 1.06 -3.72 15.92
N SER A 118 0.04 -4.56 15.73
CA SER A 118 -0.42 -5.51 16.75
C SER A 118 0.64 -6.56 17.09
N ALA A 119 1.42 -7.01 16.11
CA ALA A 119 2.50 -7.99 16.31
C ALA A 119 3.89 -7.35 16.48
N PHE A 120 4.14 -6.23 15.82
CA PHE A 120 5.43 -5.55 15.83
C PHE A 120 5.23 -4.05 15.96
N ASN A 121 5.79 -3.40 16.98
CA ASN A 121 5.74 -1.95 17.14
C ASN A 121 7.15 -1.42 17.46
N PRO A 122 7.92 -1.03 16.43
CA PRO A 122 9.33 -0.67 16.61
C PRO A 122 9.56 0.70 17.27
N GLY A 123 8.50 1.46 17.58
CA GLY A 123 8.58 2.85 18.06
C GLY A 123 8.26 3.87 16.98
#